data_AF-A0A7M3MRJ4-F1
#
_entry.id   AF-A0A7M3MRJ4-F1
#
_cell.length_a   1.000
_cell.length_b   1.000
_cell.length_c   1.000
_cell.angle_alpha   90.00
_cell.angle_beta   90.00
_cell.angle_gamma   90.00
#
_symmetry.space_group_name_H-M   'P 1'
#
loop_
_entity.id
_entity.type
_entity.pdbx_description
1 polymer ?
#
loop_
_entity_poly.entity_id
_entity_poly.type
_entity_poly.pdbx_seq_one_letter_code
_entity_poly.pdbx_strand_id
1 'polypeptide(L)'
;MAVVTGSKRRRVLERVGLYAGLGAFGAIMLFPFLVVAFGSLKESSDIFRFPPRLLPYSQDTVEIDGEDQGLYVVEGVERVLLETITVGLYAPPDALEDTVVVPTADTERRGGFLDAETVEIDGEEVPLYDVEVDGEVVAMVERSTTTQGRFAAVDDPGDVVGANVRLAEQVDSVDPQPQNFRRVTELQNLDRSLTNTLLVTLLVVGGTVLTSILGGYAFARIEFPGRDAMFLVY
;
A
#
# COMPACT_ATOMS: atom_id res chain seq x y z
N MET A 1 -2.37 -49.74 45.73
CA MET A 1 -2.52 -48.32 45.34
C MET A 1 -1.19 -47.88 44.72
N ALA A 2 -1.05 -47.98 43.39
CA ALA A 2 0.24 -47.74 42.71
C ALA A 2 0.24 -46.33 42.09
N VAL A 3 1.04 -45.44 42.66
CA VAL A 3 1.25 -44.07 42.16
C VAL A 3 2.28 -44.13 41.04
N VAL A 4 1.82 -44.05 39.79
CA VAL A 4 2.68 -43.97 38.61
C VAL A 4 3.48 -42.67 38.67
N THR A 5 4.77 -42.79 38.98
CA THR A 5 5.67 -41.65 39.11
C THR A 5 6.16 -41.26 37.70
N GLY A 6 5.43 -40.36 37.03
CA GLY A 6 5.89 -39.77 35.77
C GLY A 6 7.22 -39.03 35.97
N SER A 7 8.26 -39.45 35.24
CA SER A 7 9.64 -38.96 35.40
C SER A 7 9.71 -37.44 35.26
N LYS A 8 10.48 -36.77 36.14
CA LYS A 8 10.63 -35.30 36.13
C LYS A 8 10.96 -34.75 34.73
N ARG A 9 11.75 -35.49 33.94
CA ARG A 9 12.12 -35.14 32.56
C ARG A 9 10.92 -35.05 31.62
N ARG A 10 9.96 -35.97 31.72
CA ARG A 10 8.74 -35.95 30.89
C ARG A 10 7.89 -34.70 31.16
N ARG A 11 7.73 -34.33 32.44
CA ARG A 11 6.99 -33.11 32.83
C ARG A 11 7.66 -31.82 32.35
N VAL A 12 9.00 -31.77 32.31
CA VAL A 12 9.72 -30.60 31.77
C VAL A 12 9.53 -30.51 30.26
N LEU A 13 9.68 -31.62 29.53
CA LEU A 13 9.46 -31.66 28.09
C LEU A 13 8.02 -31.29 27.69
N GLU A 14 7.02 -31.78 28.43
CA GLU A 14 5.61 -31.42 28.21
C GLU A 14 5.38 -29.91 28.38
N ARG A 15 5.99 -29.28 29.41
CA ARG A 15 5.88 -27.83 29.61
C ARG A 15 6.59 -27.03 28.54
N VAL A 16 7.79 -27.44 28.14
CA VAL A 16 8.53 -26.78 27.06
C VAL A 16 7.75 -26.85 25.75
N GLY A 17 7.20 -28.03 25.42
CA GLY A 17 6.35 -28.20 24.24
C GLY A 17 5.08 -27.35 24.30
N LEU A 18 4.42 -27.29 25.47
CA LEU A 18 3.24 -26.47 25.68
C LEU A 18 3.54 -24.97 25.52
N TYR A 19 4.62 -24.47 26.14
CA TYR A 19 5.00 -23.06 26.01
C TYR A 19 5.50 -22.70 24.60
N ALA A 20 6.22 -23.60 23.93
CA ALA A 20 6.61 -23.40 22.54
C ALA A 20 5.38 -23.32 21.63
N GLY A 21 4.40 -24.21 21.81
CA GLY A 21 3.14 -24.19 21.07
C GLY A 21 2.32 -22.92 21.35
N LEU A 22 2.20 -22.54 22.63
CA LEU A 22 1.49 -21.32 23.03
C LEU A 22 2.19 -20.05 22.50
N GLY A 23 3.53 -20.04 22.50
CA GLY A 23 4.35 -18.95 21.96
C GLY A 23 4.21 -18.83 20.44
N ALA A 24 4.25 -19.94 19.71
CA ALA A 24 4.03 -19.94 18.27
C ALA A 24 2.62 -19.46 17.91
N PHE A 25 1.59 -19.94 18.62
CA PHE A 25 0.22 -19.47 18.44
C PHE A 25 0.08 -17.97 18.75
N GLY A 26 0.72 -17.50 19.83
CA GLY A 26 0.77 -16.09 20.19
C GLY A 26 1.45 -15.24 19.12
N ALA A 27 2.55 -15.70 18.53
CA ALA A 27 3.26 -15.01 17.46
C ALA A 27 2.41 -14.91 16.18
N ILE A 28 1.69 -15.98 15.82
CA ILE A 28 0.75 -15.98 14.68
C ILE A 28 -0.38 -14.97 14.93
N MET A 29 -0.94 -14.95 16.15
CA MET A 29 -1.97 -13.98 16.53
C MET A 29 -1.46 -12.54 16.56
N LEU A 30 -0.18 -12.32 16.91
CA LEU A 30 0.43 -10.98 16.94
C LEU A 30 0.76 -10.45 15.55
N PHE A 31 1.04 -11.34 14.58
CA PHE A 31 1.41 -10.97 13.22
C PHE A 31 0.49 -9.92 12.55
N PRO A 32 -0.85 -10.08 12.50
CA PRO A 32 -1.72 -9.06 11.91
C PRO A 32 -1.61 -7.70 12.61
N PHE A 33 -1.39 -7.67 13.93
CA PHE A 33 -1.19 -6.42 14.67
C PHE A 33 0.15 -5.77 14.33
N LEU A 34 1.20 -6.55 14.11
CA LEU A 34 2.49 -6.04 13.65
C LEU A 34 2.36 -5.41 12.26
N VAL A 35 1.65 -6.08 11.34
CA VAL A 35 1.41 -5.54 9.99
C VAL A 35 0.69 -4.19 10.07
N VAL A 36 -0.34 -4.05 10.91
CA VAL A 36 -1.05 -2.77 11.09
C VAL A 36 -0.15 -1.73 11.77
N ALA A 37 0.62 -2.11 12.79
CA ALA A 37 1.50 -1.19 13.50
C ALA A 37 2.57 -0.62 12.56
N PHE A 38 3.28 -1.47 11.81
CA PHE A 38 4.25 -0.98 10.83
C PHE A 38 3.57 -0.30 9.63
N GLY A 39 2.39 -0.76 9.20
CA GLY A 39 1.61 -0.10 8.16
C GLY A 39 1.21 1.33 8.52
N SER A 40 0.96 1.62 9.80
CA SER A 40 0.67 2.99 10.24
C SER A 40 1.86 3.95 10.13
N LEU A 41 3.08 3.41 10.07
CA LEU A 41 4.33 4.16 9.91
C LEU A 41 4.80 4.23 8.45
N LYS A 42 4.08 3.60 7.50
CA LYS A 42 4.41 3.65 6.08
C LYS A 42 3.96 4.95 5.44
N GLU A 43 4.64 5.33 4.37
CA GLU A 43 4.15 6.33 3.44
C GLU A 43 2.98 5.77 2.60
N SER A 44 2.11 6.64 2.08
CA SER A 44 0.96 6.25 1.26
C SER A 44 1.36 5.47 0.00
N SER A 45 2.52 5.80 -0.59
CA SER A 45 3.13 5.13 -1.75
C SER A 45 3.55 3.69 -1.43
N ASP A 46 4.12 3.45 -0.24
CA ASP A 46 4.62 2.13 0.19
C ASP A 46 3.49 1.15 0.57
N ILE A 47 2.32 1.65 1.00
CA ILE A 47 1.17 0.80 1.40
C ILE A 47 0.68 -0.08 0.25
N PHE A 48 0.74 0.41 -1.00
CA PHE A 48 0.26 -0.30 -2.18
C PHE A 48 1.34 -1.09 -2.92
N ARG A 49 2.55 -1.18 -2.35
CA ARG A 49 3.70 -1.81 -3.00
C ARG A 49 3.62 -3.33 -2.96
N PHE A 50 3.97 -3.98 -4.08
CA PHE A 50 4.04 -5.44 -4.19
C PHE A 50 5.46 -5.89 -4.58
N PRO A 51 6.08 -6.84 -3.85
CA PRO A 51 5.57 -7.56 -2.70
C PRO A 51 5.50 -6.70 -1.42
N PRO A 52 4.57 -7.00 -0.49
CA PRO A 52 4.41 -6.21 0.73
C PRO A 52 5.62 -6.37 1.66
N ARG A 53 6.11 -5.26 2.20
CA ARG A 53 7.23 -5.22 3.15
C ARG A 53 6.73 -4.95 4.57
N LEU A 54 7.39 -5.52 5.58
CA LEU A 54 7.04 -5.27 6.98
C LEU A 54 7.49 -3.87 7.42
N LEU A 55 8.77 -3.53 7.24
CA LEU A 55 9.31 -2.23 7.62
C LEU A 55 8.77 -1.10 6.71
N PRO A 56 8.72 0.15 7.21
CA PRO A 56 8.36 1.30 6.40
C PRO A 56 9.54 1.75 5.56
N TYR A 57 9.32 1.89 4.25
CA TYR A 57 10.29 2.42 3.32
C TYR A 57 9.74 3.68 2.65
N SER A 58 10.62 4.62 2.36
CA SER A 58 10.36 5.74 1.45
C SER A 58 11.40 5.73 0.34
N GLN A 59 11.04 6.32 -0.80
CA GLN A 59 11.97 6.48 -1.91
C GLN A 59 13.02 7.53 -1.53
N ASP A 60 14.30 7.21 -1.70
CA ASP A 60 15.36 8.18 -1.51
C ASP A 60 15.30 9.24 -2.62
N THR A 61 15.52 10.50 -2.25
CA THR A 61 15.48 11.63 -3.19
C THR A 61 16.81 12.34 -3.27
N VAL A 62 17.05 12.99 -4.41
CA VAL A 62 18.16 13.93 -4.61
C VAL A 62 17.59 15.26 -5.08
N GLU A 63 18.09 16.35 -4.53
CA GLU A 63 17.70 17.70 -4.95
C GLU A 63 18.39 18.05 -6.28
N ILE A 64 17.60 18.27 -7.33
CA ILE A 64 18.06 18.72 -8.64
C ILE A 64 17.22 19.93 -9.04
N ASP A 65 17.89 21.04 -9.40
CA ASP A 65 17.24 22.31 -9.74
C ASP A 65 16.29 22.86 -8.66
N GLY A 66 16.53 22.50 -7.39
CA GLY A 66 15.70 22.90 -6.24
C GLY A 66 14.42 22.09 -6.06
N GLU A 67 14.28 20.98 -6.80
CA GLU A 67 13.19 20.01 -6.66
C GLU A 67 13.74 18.65 -6.22
N ASP A 68 13.05 18.00 -5.27
CA ASP A 68 13.40 16.65 -4.83
C ASP A 68 12.94 15.63 -5.89
N GLN A 69 13.91 14.97 -6.52
CA GLN A 69 13.67 13.92 -7.51
C GLN A 69 13.90 12.55 -6.90
N GLY A 70 12.97 11.62 -7.11
CA GLY A 70 13.09 10.24 -6.66
C GLY A 70 14.21 9.49 -7.39
N LEU A 71 14.99 8.71 -6.64
CA LEU A 71 16.09 7.90 -7.16
C LEU A 71 15.60 6.52 -7.65
N TYR A 72 16.20 6.08 -8.75
CA TYR A 72 15.96 4.80 -9.39
C TYR A 72 17.28 4.12 -9.73
N VAL A 73 17.30 2.79 -9.72
CA VAL A 73 18.41 2.00 -10.24
C VAL A 73 18.05 1.53 -11.65
N VAL A 74 18.81 2.00 -12.63
CA VAL A 74 18.68 1.62 -14.04
C VAL A 74 20.05 1.22 -14.56
N GLU A 75 20.17 0.00 -15.06
CA GLU A 75 21.44 -0.61 -15.50
C GLU A 75 22.54 -0.60 -14.40
N GLY A 76 22.13 -0.68 -13.13
CA GLY A 76 23.04 -0.70 -11.98
C GLY A 76 23.59 0.68 -11.58
N VAL A 77 23.10 1.76 -12.19
CA VAL A 77 23.45 3.15 -11.86
C VAL A 77 22.26 3.84 -11.23
N GLU A 78 22.50 4.66 -10.20
CA GLU A 78 21.49 5.53 -9.61
C GLU A 78 21.19 6.70 -10.55
N ARG A 79 19.92 6.84 -10.90
CA ARG A 79 19.43 7.80 -11.87
C ARG A 79 18.15 8.48 -11.37
N VAL A 80 17.91 9.68 -11.85
CA VAL A 80 16.66 10.41 -11.65
C VAL A 80 15.78 10.34 -12.89
N LEU A 81 14.47 10.30 -12.70
CA LEU A 81 13.50 10.37 -13.78
C LEU A 81 13.36 11.84 -14.24
N LEU A 82 13.73 12.13 -15.48
CA LEU A 82 13.60 13.47 -16.05
C LEU A 82 12.19 13.70 -16.62
N GLU A 83 11.76 12.81 -17.49
CA GLU A 83 10.46 12.90 -18.16
C GLU A 83 9.94 11.52 -18.54
N THR A 84 8.63 11.46 -18.78
CA THR A 84 7.98 10.26 -19.28
C THR A 84 7.43 10.51 -20.68
N ILE A 85 7.73 9.57 -21.59
CA ILE A 85 7.24 9.58 -22.96
C ILE A 85 6.41 8.33 -23.21
N THR A 86 5.41 8.45 -24.08
CA THR A 86 4.65 7.30 -24.55
C THR A 86 5.39 6.68 -25.73
N VAL A 87 5.71 5.40 -25.62
CA VAL A 87 6.33 4.62 -26.69
C VAL A 87 5.35 3.53 -27.15
N GLY A 88 5.27 3.34 -28.45
CA GLY A 88 4.56 2.21 -29.06
C GLY A 88 5.53 1.07 -29.35
N LEU A 89 5.03 -0.16 -29.23
CA LEU A 89 5.68 -1.35 -29.75
C LEU A 89 5.08 -1.59 -31.14
N TYR A 90 5.87 -1.37 -32.18
CA TYR A 90 5.45 -1.52 -33.58
C TYR A 90 6.07 -2.76 -34.18
N ALA A 91 5.32 -3.50 -35.00
CA ALA A 91 5.84 -4.68 -35.68
C ALA A 91 5.47 -4.68 -37.17
N PRO A 92 6.29 -5.26 -38.05
CA PRO A 92 5.90 -5.52 -39.43
C PRO A 92 4.62 -6.38 -39.49
N PRO A 93 3.67 -6.11 -40.41
CA PRO A 93 2.42 -6.87 -40.52
C PRO A 93 2.61 -8.38 -40.74
N ASP A 94 3.71 -8.74 -41.40
CA ASP A 94 4.12 -10.09 -41.73
C ASP A 94 4.98 -10.77 -40.63
N ALA A 95 5.45 -10.02 -39.63
CA ALA A 95 6.29 -10.50 -38.53
C ALA A 95 5.94 -9.84 -37.20
N LEU A 96 4.78 -10.19 -36.63
CA LEU A 96 4.21 -9.54 -35.45
C LEU A 96 4.98 -9.75 -34.13
N GLU A 97 5.91 -10.70 -34.12
CA GLU A 97 6.81 -10.96 -32.99
C GLU A 97 8.03 -10.02 -32.99
N ASP A 98 8.38 -9.47 -34.15
CA ASP A 98 9.54 -8.59 -34.32
C ASP A 98 9.15 -7.14 -34.04
N THR A 99 9.07 -6.79 -32.74
CA THR A 99 8.66 -5.44 -32.32
C THR A 99 9.83 -4.49 -32.17
N VAL A 100 9.66 -3.25 -32.63
CA VAL A 100 10.53 -2.10 -32.39
C VAL A 100 9.82 -1.12 -31.45
N VAL A 101 10.56 -0.56 -30.49
CA VAL A 101 10.04 0.46 -29.56
C VAL A 101 10.34 1.84 -30.11
N VAL A 102 9.31 2.62 -30.39
CA VAL A 102 9.45 3.98 -30.96
C VAL A 102 8.54 4.95 -30.21
N PRO A 103 8.97 6.20 -29.94
CA PRO A 103 8.08 7.23 -29.39
C PRO A 103 6.86 7.42 -30.29
N THR A 104 5.66 7.34 -29.72
CA THR A 104 4.42 7.47 -30.50
C THR A 104 4.29 8.85 -31.15
N ALA A 105 4.96 9.86 -30.57
CA ALA A 105 5.04 11.22 -31.12
C ALA A 105 5.81 11.29 -32.44
N ASP A 106 6.72 10.35 -32.70
CA ASP A 106 7.56 10.30 -33.91
C ASP A 106 6.94 9.39 -34.99
N THR A 107 5.77 8.82 -34.72
CA THR A 107 5.06 7.93 -35.66
C THR A 107 3.78 8.59 -36.16
N GLU A 108 3.51 8.46 -37.45
CA GLU A 108 2.26 8.95 -38.05
C GLU A 108 1.44 7.78 -38.60
N ARG A 109 0.11 7.89 -38.55
CA ARG A 109 -0.75 6.92 -39.24
C ARG A 109 -0.55 7.08 -40.74
N ARG A 110 -0.22 5.97 -41.41
CA ARG A 110 -0.07 5.93 -42.86
C ARG A 110 -1.42 6.25 -43.50
N GLY A 111 -1.46 7.19 -44.45
CA GLY A 111 -2.71 7.72 -45.03
C GLY A 111 -3.41 8.82 -44.19
N GLY A 112 -2.88 9.13 -43.00
CA GLY A 112 -3.38 10.21 -42.13
C GLY A 112 -4.57 9.80 -41.26
N PHE A 113 -5.13 10.77 -40.52
CA PHE A 113 -6.17 10.49 -39.52
C PHE A 113 -7.54 10.12 -40.11
N LEU A 114 -7.90 10.72 -41.26
CA LEU A 114 -9.23 10.54 -41.86
C LEU A 114 -9.29 9.31 -42.79
N ASP A 115 -8.16 8.96 -43.41
CA ASP A 115 -8.06 7.93 -44.44
C ASP A 115 -6.90 6.98 -44.14
N ALA A 116 -6.83 6.50 -42.89
CA ALA A 116 -5.76 5.62 -42.45
C ALA A 116 -5.73 4.33 -43.26
N GLU A 117 -4.56 3.98 -43.81
CA GLU A 117 -4.32 2.69 -44.45
C GLU A 117 -4.36 1.60 -43.38
N THR A 118 -5.08 0.52 -43.64
CA THR A 118 -5.24 -0.61 -42.73
C THR A 118 -4.69 -1.89 -43.35
N VAL A 119 -4.36 -2.85 -42.48
CA VAL A 119 -4.04 -4.23 -42.85
C VAL A 119 -4.89 -5.18 -42.00
N GLU A 120 -5.36 -6.27 -42.59
CA GLU A 120 -6.10 -7.30 -41.86
C GLU A 120 -5.12 -8.22 -41.12
N ILE A 121 -5.24 -8.27 -39.80
CA ILE A 121 -4.47 -9.16 -38.92
C ILE A 121 -5.44 -9.93 -38.04
N ASP A 122 -5.36 -11.26 -38.06
CA ASP A 122 -6.25 -12.15 -37.30
C ASP A 122 -7.76 -11.89 -37.54
N GLY A 123 -8.12 -11.38 -38.73
CA GLY A 123 -9.50 -11.04 -39.10
C GLY A 123 -9.99 -9.68 -38.61
N GLU A 124 -9.09 -8.84 -38.08
CA GLU A 124 -9.36 -7.46 -37.67
C GLU A 124 -8.57 -6.47 -38.55
N GLU A 125 -9.22 -5.42 -39.03
CA GLU A 125 -8.54 -4.34 -39.75
C GLU A 125 -7.84 -3.40 -38.75
N VAL A 126 -6.51 -3.39 -38.77
CA VAL A 126 -5.68 -2.55 -37.91
C VAL A 126 -4.96 -1.46 -38.72
N PRO A 127 -4.80 -0.23 -38.19
CA PRO A 127 -4.13 0.85 -38.91
C PRO A 127 -2.62 0.61 -39.03
N LEU A 128 -2.06 1.01 -40.17
CA LEU A 128 -0.63 1.08 -40.42
C LEU A 128 -0.08 2.42 -39.95
N TYR A 129 1.13 2.38 -39.42
CA TYR A 129 1.92 3.53 -39.01
C TYR A 129 3.21 3.57 -39.81
N ASP A 130 3.61 4.77 -40.20
CA ASP A 130 4.93 5.04 -40.75
C ASP A 130 5.91 5.19 -39.60
N VAL A 131 6.81 4.21 -39.47
CA VAL A 131 7.79 4.11 -38.39
C VAL A 131 9.18 4.16 -39.00
N GLU A 132 10.00 5.12 -38.57
CA GLU A 132 11.39 5.22 -39.02
C GLU A 132 12.27 4.21 -38.25
N VAL A 133 12.87 3.26 -38.95
CA VAL A 133 13.80 2.27 -38.41
C VAL A 133 15.09 2.35 -39.22
N ASP A 134 16.22 2.64 -38.55
CA ASP A 134 17.54 2.80 -39.20
C ASP A 134 17.57 3.84 -40.35
N GLY A 135 16.69 4.84 -40.30
CA GLY A 135 16.56 5.90 -41.31
C GLY A 135 15.68 5.52 -42.52
N GLU A 136 15.02 4.37 -42.49
CA GLU A 136 14.02 3.94 -43.49
C GLU A 136 12.62 3.97 -42.87
N VAL A 137 11.65 4.53 -43.59
CA VAL A 137 10.25 4.56 -43.16
C VAL A 137 9.58 3.25 -43.55
N VAL A 138 9.21 2.45 -42.55
CA VAL A 138 8.59 1.14 -42.72
C VAL A 138 7.15 1.18 -42.21
N ALA A 139 6.22 0.58 -42.98
CA ALA A 139 4.83 0.42 -42.55
C ALA A 139 4.75 -0.67 -41.48
N MET A 140 4.33 -0.30 -40.28
CA MET A 140 4.19 -1.22 -39.15
C MET A 140 2.83 -1.11 -38.49
N VAL A 141 2.44 -2.13 -37.74
CA VAL A 141 1.25 -2.11 -36.89
C VAL A 141 1.62 -1.88 -35.44
N GLU A 142 0.82 -1.08 -34.74
CA GLU A 142 0.98 -0.83 -33.31
C GLU A 142 0.43 -2.02 -32.51
N ARG A 143 1.28 -2.67 -31.72
CA ARG A 143 0.92 -3.85 -30.90
C ARG A 143 0.45 -3.46 -29.52
N SER A 144 1.13 -2.49 -28.90
CA SER A 144 0.79 -1.97 -27.57
C SER A 144 1.52 -0.66 -27.32
N THR A 145 1.03 0.12 -26.36
CA THR A 145 1.72 1.30 -25.85
C THR A 145 2.20 1.08 -24.43
N THR A 146 3.31 1.72 -24.09
CA THR A 146 3.78 1.79 -22.72
C THR A 146 4.44 3.12 -22.43
N THR A 147 4.67 3.39 -21.16
CA THR A 147 5.37 4.60 -20.72
C THR A 147 6.84 4.28 -20.50
N GLN A 148 7.71 4.98 -21.22
CA GLN A 148 9.15 4.94 -21.02
C GLN A 148 9.58 6.23 -20.31
N GLY A 149 10.37 6.09 -19.26
CA GLY A 149 11.02 7.21 -18.58
C GLY A 149 12.41 7.43 -19.16
N ARG A 150 12.81 8.70 -19.26
CA ARG A 150 14.20 9.08 -19.51
C ARG A 150 14.90 9.30 -18.18
N PHE A 151 15.94 8.52 -17.92
CA PHE A 151 16.65 8.51 -16.65
C PHE A 151 18.06 9.06 -16.83
N ALA A 152 18.40 10.12 -16.10
CA ALA A 152 19.75 10.69 -16.10
C ALA A 152 20.55 10.22 -14.90
N ALA A 153 21.82 9.85 -15.10
CA ALA A 153 22.69 9.52 -13.98
C ALA A 153 22.91 10.73 -13.07
N VAL A 154 22.92 10.50 -11.76
CA VAL A 154 23.08 11.59 -10.77
C VAL A 154 24.46 12.24 -10.88
N ASP A 155 25.50 11.41 -11.06
CA ASP A 155 26.89 11.86 -11.15
C ASP A 155 27.28 12.39 -12.54
N ASP A 156 26.56 11.98 -13.59
CA ASP A 156 26.75 12.42 -14.98
C ASP A 156 25.40 12.68 -15.67
N PRO A 157 24.84 13.89 -15.55
CA PRO A 157 23.52 14.21 -16.09
C PRO A 157 23.41 14.07 -17.62
N GLY A 158 24.54 14.00 -18.35
CA GLY A 158 24.56 13.76 -19.79
C GLY A 158 24.31 12.30 -20.18
N ASP A 159 24.55 11.37 -19.26
CA ASP A 159 24.22 9.95 -19.43
C ASP A 159 22.73 9.75 -19.19
N VAL A 160 21.95 9.66 -20.28
CA VAL A 160 20.50 9.45 -20.25
C VAL A 160 20.14 8.13 -20.91
N VAL A 161 19.39 7.30 -20.17
CA VAL A 161 18.93 5.99 -20.63
C VAL A 161 17.41 5.92 -20.55
N GLY A 162 16.77 5.29 -21.55
CA GLY A 162 15.35 5.02 -21.55
C GLY A 162 15.03 3.71 -20.84
N ALA A 163 14.14 3.73 -19.85
CA ALA A 163 13.70 2.52 -19.16
C ALA A 163 12.19 2.56 -18.85
N ASN A 164 11.57 1.40 -18.64
CA ASN A 164 10.15 1.36 -18.27
C ASN A 164 9.99 1.83 -16.82
N VAL A 165 9.24 2.91 -16.60
CA VAL A 165 9.09 3.53 -15.27
C VAL A 165 8.49 2.57 -14.24
N ARG A 166 7.60 1.68 -14.67
CA ARG A 166 6.94 0.71 -13.77
C ARG A 166 7.86 -0.44 -13.36
N LEU A 167 8.86 -0.74 -14.19
CA LEU A 167 9.82 -1.82 -13.94
C LEU A 167 11.13 -1.32 -13.31
N ALA A 168 11.40 -0.02 -13.38
CA ALA A 168 12.55 0.59 -12.75
C ALA A 168 12.51 0.36 -11.23
N GLU A 169 13.62 -0.14 -10.69
CA GLU A 169 13.77 -0.33 -9.25
C GLU A 169 13.98 1.04 -8.61
N GLN A 170 13.21 1.36 -7.56
CA GLN A 170 13.41 2.60 -6.81
C GLN A 170 14.45 2.36 -5.72
N VAL A 171 15.32 3.33 -5.51
CA VAL A 171 16.22 3.33 -4.35
C VAL A 171 15.38 3.68 -3.14
N ASP A 172 15.24 2.75 -2.20
CA ASP A 172 14.44 2.96 -0.99
C ASP A 172 15.29 2.77 0.27
N SER A 173 15.04 3.60 1.28
CA SER A 173 15.61 3.43 2.62
C SER A 173 14.51 3.30 3.70
N VAL A 174 14.89 2.83 4.89
CA VAL A 174 13.93 2.65 5.99
C VAL A 174 13.62 4.01 6.61
N ASP A 175 12.38 4.47 6.45
CA ASP A 175 11.94 5.79 6.89
C ASP A 175 10.56 5.73 7.56
N PRO A 176 10.52 5.65 8.90
CA PRO A 176 9.25 5.66 9.64
C PRO A 176 8.58 7.02 9.57
N GLN A 177 7.26 7.03 9.30
CA GLN A 177 6.43 8.23 9.20
C GLN A 177 5.55 8.49 10.46
N PRO A 178 6.09 8.92 11.62
CA PRO A 178 5.29 9.18 12.83
C PRO A 178 4.34 10.38 12.68
N GLN A 179 4.55 11.22 11.66
CA GLN A 179 3.74 12.39 11.34
C GLN A 179 2.32 11.98 10.93
N ASN A 180 2.14 10.74 10.44
CA ASN A 180 0.83 10.16 10.13
C ASN A 180 -0.17 10.27 11.30
N PHE A 181 0.28 10.09 12.55
CA PHE A 181 -0.57 10.19 13.73
C PHE A 181 -1.05 11.63 14.00
N ARG A 182 -0.19 12.64 13.79
CA ARG A 182 -0.56 14.05 13.94
C ARG A 182 -1.55 14.47 12.87
N ARG A 183 -1.33 14.02 11.64
CA ARG A 183 -2.19 14.32 10.49
C ARG A 183 -3.64 13.86 10.72
N VAL A 184 -3.84 12.67 11.29
CA VAL A 184 -5.19 12.17 11.59
C VAL A 184 -5.90 13.00 12.68
N THR A 185 -5.17 13.44 13.71
CA THR A 185 -5.77 14.27 14.78
C THR A 185 -6.19 15.64 14.28
N GLU A 186 -5.43 16.24 13.36
CA GLU A 186 -5.70 17.58 12.82
C GLU A 186 -6.79 17.58 11.74
N LEU A 187 -6.83 16.57 10.86
CA LEU A 187 -7.73 16.55 9.70
C LEU A 187 -9.22 16.36 10.03
N GLN A 188 -9.56 15.75 11.18
CA GLN A 188 -10.93 15.30 11.45
C GLN A 188 -11.54 15.86 12.75
N ASN A 189 -10.89 16.83 13.41
CA ASN A 189 -11.27 17.27 14.76
C ASN A 189 -11.51 16.08 15.72
N LEU A 190 -10.68 15.02 15.56
CA LEU A 190 -10.83 13.77 16.30
C LEU A 190 -10.62 14.01 17.80
N ASP A 191 -9.76 14.96 18.14
CA ASP A 191 -9.56 15.48 19.48
C ASP A 191 -10.88 15.93 20.13
N ARG A 192 -11.70 16.69 19.40
CA ARG A 192 -12.99 17.20 19.89
C ARG A 192 -14.01 16.09 20.02
N SER A 193 -14.10 15.18 19.04
CA SER A 193 -15.07 14.08 19.09
C SER A 193 -14.76 13.10 20.23
N LEU A 194 -13.49 12.75 20.42
CA LEU A 194 -13.04 11.90 21.54
C LEU A 194 -13.30 12.57 22.89
N THR A 195 -13.01 13.86 23.03
CA THR A 195 -13.23 14.59 24.29
C THR A 195 -14.72 14.68 24.63
N ASN A 196 -15.58 14.95 23.65
CA ASN A 196 -17.03 14.98 23.85
C ASN A 196 -17.57 13.61 24.30
N THR A 197 -17.17 12.53 23.61
CA THR A 197 -17.61 11.18 23.97
C THR A 197 -17.09 10.79 25.35
N LEU A 198 -15.85 11.10 25.68
CA LEU A 198 -15.28 10.86 27.01
C LEU A 198 -16.09 11.61 28.09
N LEU A 199 -16.40 12.88 27.86
CA LEU A 199 -17.18 13.69 28.80
C LEU A 199 -18.59 13.12 28.99
N VAL A 200 -19.30 12.83 27.90
CA VAL A 200 -20.68 12.29 27.95
C VAL A 200 -20.71 10.93 28.64
N THR A 201 -19.79 10.02 28.27
CA THR A 201 -19.73 8.68 28.89
C THR A 201 -19.46 8.77 30.39
N LEU A 202 -18.54 9.64 30.81
CA LEU A 202 -18.20 9.80 32.22
C LEU A 202 -19.35 10.41 33.03
N LEU A 203 -20.05 11.39 32.46
CA LEU A 203 -21.25 11.98 33.07
C LEU A 203 -22.40 10.96 33.18
N VAL A 204 -22.66 10.19 32.12
CA VAL A 204 -23.71 9.18 32.10
C VAL A 204 -23.40 8.07 33.10
N VAL A 205 -22.20 7.48 33.07
CA VAL A 205 -21.81 6.43 34.01
C VAL A 205 -21.83 6.95 35.45
N GLY A 206 -21.31 8.14 35.71
CA GLY A 206 -21.34 8.75 37.03
C GLY A 206 -22.77 8.99 37.53
N GLY A 207 -23.65 9.53 36.67
CA GLY A 207 -25.06 9.75 36.98
C GLY A 207 -25.83 8.45 37.22
N THR A 208 -25.60 7.43 36.39
CA THR A 208 -26.20 6.10 36.56
C THR A 208 -25.74 5.47 37.87
N VAL A 209 -24.44 5.44 38.16
CA VAL A 209 -23.91 4.87 39.42
C VAL A 209 -24.48 5.59 40.64
N LEU A 210 -24.48 6.93 40.62
CA LEU A 210 -25.05 7.72 41.72
C LEU A 210 -26.53 7.40 41.95
N THR A 211 -27.32 7.38 40.88
CA THR A 211 -28.76 7.11 40.95
C THR A 211 -29.03 5.68 41.40
N SER A 212 -28.27 4.70 40.90
CA SER A 212 -28.38 3.30 41.29
C SER A 212 -28.01 3.08 42.75
N ILE A 213 -26.99 3.77 43.27
CA ILE A 213 -26.63 3.69 44.69
C ILE A 213 -27.75 4.26 45.57
N LEU A 214 -28.30 5.44 45.21
CA LEU A 214 -29.38 6.06 45.96
C LEU A 214 -30.64 5.20 45.96
N GLY A 215 -31.04 4.68 44.79
CA GLY A 215 -32.16 3.77 44.66
C GLY A 215 -31.95 2.48 45.46
N GLY A 216 -30.79 1.84 45.31
CA GLY A 216 -30.44 0.62 46.03
C GLY A 216 -30.44 0.80 47.55
N TYR A 217 -29.89 1.92 48.05
CA TYR A 217 -29.91 2.23 49.48
C TYR A 217 -31.33 2.46 50.00
N ALA A 218 -32.17 3.20 49.27
CA ALA A 218 -33.55 3.44 49.64
C ALA A 218 -34.34 2.13 49.76
N PHE A 219 -34.21 1.22 48.79
CA PHE A 219 -34.86 -0.09 48.86
C PHE A 219 -34.31 -1.01 49.96
N ALA A 220 -33.00 -0.96 50.25
CA ALA A 220 -32.36 -1.83 51.24
C ALA A 220 -32.54 -1.37 52.69
N ARG A 221 -32.75 -0.07 52.94
CA ARG A 221 -32.70 0.50 54.30
C ARG A 221 -33.91 1.31 54.73
N ILE A 222 -34.77 1.76 53.82
CA ILE A 222 -35.93 2.60 54.16
C ILE A 222 -37.22 1.78 54.01
N GLU A 223 -38.06 1.80 55.04
CA GLU A 223 -39.40 1.20 55.02
C GLU A 223 -40.41 2.27 54.56
N PHE A 224 -40.85 2.19 53.31
CA PHE A 224 -41.87 3.10 52.76
C PHE A 224 -43.08 2.33 52.21
N PRO A 225 -44.30 2.90 52.31
CA PRO A 225 -45.52 2.23 51.86
C PRO A 225 -45.47 1.99 50.35
N GLY A 226 -45.65 0.73 49.93
CA GLY A 226 -45.59 0.31 48.52
C GLY A 226 -44.29 -0.35 48.06
N ARG A 227 -43.26 -0.46 48.93
CA ARG A 227 -41.98 -1.12 48.63
C ARG A 227 -42.14 -2.55 48.10
N ASP A 228 -42.96 -3.36 48.76
CA ASP A 228 -43.11 -4.79 48.44
C ASP A 228 -43.86 -5.01 47.10
N ALA A 229 -44.73 -4.07 46.69
CA ALA A 229 -45.38 -4.09 45.39
C ALA A 229 -44.41 -3.78 44.25
N MET A 230 -43.47 -2.84 44.46
CA MET A 230 -42.42 -2.52 43.49
C MET A 230 -41.41 -3.67 43.34
N PHE A 231 -41.16 -4.44 44.41
CA PHE A 231 -40.34 -5.65 44.37
C PHE A 231 -40.97 -6.83 43.60
N LEU A 232 -42.30 -6.85 43.47
CA LEU A 232 -43.03 -7.93 42.80
C LEU A 232 -43.21 -7.68 41.29
N VAL A 233 -43.05 -6.43 40.87
CA VAL A 233 -43.16 -5.97 39.48
C VAL A 233 -41.81 -5.99 38.74
N TYR A 234 -40.70 -5.99 39.49
CA TYR A 234 -39.33 -6.15 38.97
C TYR A 234 -38.90 -7.61 39.00
#